data_AF-A0A842P986-F1
#
_entry.id   AF-A0A842P986-F1
#
_cell.length_a   1.000
_cell.length_b   1.000
_cell.length_c   1.000
_cell.angle_alpha   90.00
_cell.angle_beta   90.00
_cell.angle_gamma   90.00
#
_symmetry.space_group_name_H-M   'P 1'
#
loop_
_entity.id
_entity.type
_entity.pdbx_description
1 polymer ?
#
loop_
_entity_poly.entity_id
_entity_poly.type
_entity_poly.pdbx_seq_one_letter_code
_entity_poly.pdbx_strand_id
1 'polypeptide(L)'
;MENEGNASVLRNVAWGLARAPLAALILLLMTMAMYPLGVTYDQETAIMTQVLPFVLLTIGAMFGSVPRIIFSNLGVKPAQVTLLIYSPLIIAAAIPQLILGDTLLGVLFLTLALGVHMFDRVGRNDEANLFIWIVMGFYAALSFAAVAAPSWDGTQFVNGAWLPDLTENVWGSMDGHREATAFLFFNGWMIAILTGVLVTLGIRGRFAKPSTKGWFSNLPEKINDKAFIPLFAAFGVWLAAHLISEASFFSVTEVQRVSGDSLGVWWPLFTGIIALLTAYRCAENMLT
;
A
#
# COMPACT_ATOMS: atom_id res chain seq x y z
N MET A 1 21.01 21.76 28.42
CA MET A 1 21.21 21.52 26.98
C MET A 1 21.07 20.03 26.59
N GLU A 2 21.38 19.05 27.45
CA GLU A 2 21.15 17.61 27.12
C GLU A 2 19.67 17.20 26.99
N ASN A 3 18.77 17.85 27.75
CA ASN A 3 17.36 17.44 27.80
C ASN A 3 16.57 17.80 26.52
N GLU A 4 16.94 18.89 25.84
CA GLU A 4 16.31 19.29 24.56
C GLU A 4 16.77 18.42 23.38
N GLY A 5 18.03 17.97 23.42
CA GLY A 5 18.58 17.01 22.45
C GLY A 5 17.83 15.68 22.49
N ASN A 6 17.60 15.13 23.69
CA ASN A 6 16.93 13.85 23.85
C ASN A 6 15.43 13.90 23.49
N ALA A 7 14.73 15.00 23.83
CA ALA A 7 13.33 15.22 23.45
C ALA A 7 13.14 15.36 21.94
N SER A 8 14.06 16.04 21.24
CA SER A 8 14.01 16.17 19.77
C SER A 8 14.24 14.84 19.04
N VAL A 9 15.15 14.00 19.57
CA VAL A 9 15.45 12.67 19.04
C VAL A 9 14.27 11.72 19.25
N LEU A 10 13.70 11.68 20.46
CA LEU A 10 12.50 10.87 20.78
C LEU A 10 11.27 11.29 19.95
N ARG A 11 11.09 12.60 19.73
CA ARG A 11 10.02 13.13 18.86
C ARG A 11 10.21 12.66 17.42
N ASN A 12 11.41 12.75 16.86
CA ASN A 12 11.70 12.31 15.50
C ASN A 12 11.52 10.80 15.30
N VAL A 13 11.78 10.01 16.36
CA VAL A 13 11.52 8.58 16.41
C VAL A 13 10.03 8.25 16.42
N ALA A 14 9.25 8.91 17.27
CA ALA A 14 7.80 8.72 17.36
C ALA A 14 7.08 9.10 16.05
N TRP A 15 7.51 10.20 15.40
CA TRP A 15 7.00 10.58 14.08
C TRP A 15 7.39 9.59 12.97
N GLY A 16 8.56 8.97 13.08
CA GLY A 16 8.98 7.90 12.18
C GLY A 16 8.05 6.67 12.24
N LEU A 17 7.57 6.32 13.44
CA LEU A 17 6.64 5.20 13.64
C LEU A 17 5.23 5.50 13.14
N ALA A 18 4.80 6.77 13.12
CA ALA A 18 3.46 7.18 12.66
C ALA A 18 3.19 6.89 11.18
N ARG A 19 4.23 6.57 10.39
CA ARG A 19 4.10 6.21 8.97
C ARG A 19 3.27 4.95 8.75
N ALA A 20 3.43 3.92 9.58
CA ALA A 20 2.69 2.68 9.45
C ALA A 20 1.19 2.86 9.78
N PRO A 21 0.81 3.47 10.92
CA PRO A 21 -0.59 3.82 11.19
C PRO A 21 -1.21 4.73 10.13
N LEU A 22 -0.46 5.69 9.58
CA LEU A 22 -0.95 6.56 8.51
C LEU A 22 -1.25 5.77 7.23
N ALA A 23 -0.35 4.89 6.80
CA ALA A 23 -0.57 4.04 5.64
C ALA A 23 -1.78 3.13 5.85
N ALA A 24 -1.86 2.46 7.01
CA ALA A 24 -2.99 1.61 7.35
C ALA A 24 -4.31 2.37 7.39
N LEU A 25 -4.34 3.58 7.97
CA LEU A 25 -5.54 4.41 8.02
C LEU A 25 -5.99 4.83 6.61
N ILE A 26 -5.07 5.29 5.77
CA ILE A 26 -5.42 5.72 4.41
C ILE A 26 -5.89 4.52 3.58
N LEU A 27 -5.19 3.38 3.64
CA LEU A 27 -5.56 2.19 2.89
C LEU A 27 -6.88 1.59 3.38
N LEU A 28 -7.12 1.58 4.69
CA LEU A 28 -8.41 1.21 5.25
C LEU A 28 -9.51 2.18 4.79
N LEU A 29 -9.28 3.49 4.85
CA LEU A 29 -10.26 4.47 4.35
C LEU A 29 -10.49 4.31 2.85
N MET A 30 -9.48 3.93 2.07
CA MET A 30 -9.63 3.61 0.65
C MET A 30 -10.52 2.38 0.46
N THR A 31 -10.26 1.27 1.16
CA THR A 31 -11.13 0.08 1.05
C THR A 31 -12.56 0.38 1.54
N MET A 32 -12.72 1.24 2.54
CA MET A 32 -14.05 1.66 3.03
C MET A 32 -14.76 2.69 2.13
N ALA A 33 -14.03 3.61 1.50
CA ALA A 33 -14.60 4.60 0.58
C ALA A 33 -15.14 3.96 -0.70
N MET A 34 -14.86 2.68 -0.91
CA MET A 34 -15.39 1.87 -2.01
C MET A 34 -16.68 1.15 -1.64
N TYR A 35 -17.12 1.20 -0.36
CA TYR A 35 -18.44 0.70 0.04
C TYR A 35 -19.63 1.32 -0.72
N PRO A 36 -19.65 2.64 -1.01
CA PRO A 36 -20.71 3.26 -1.78
C PRO A 36 -20.79 2.79 -3.25
N LEU A 37 -19.79 2.04 -3.74
CA LEU A 37 -19.80 1.42 -5.07
C LEU A 37 -20.53 0.07 -5.10
N GLY A 38 -21.24 -0.27 -4.02
CA GLY A 38 -22.11 -1.45 -3.93
C GLY A 38 -21.54 -2.58 -3.05
N VAL A 39 -20.36 -2.43 -2.48
CA VAL A 39 -19.77 -3.41 -1.55
C VAL A 39 -20.23 -3.09 -0.12
N THR A 40 -20.83 -4.04 0.60
CA THR A 40 -21.21 -3.82 2.01
C THR A 40 -20.82 -5.02 2.85
N TYR A 41 -20.09 -4.81 3.95
CA TYR A 41 -19.93 -5.83 4.98
C TYR A 41 -20.90 -5.57 6.13
N ASP A 42 -21.34 -6.64 6.79
CA ASP A 42 -21.82 -6.52 8.16
C ASP A 42 -20.68 -6.08 9.10
N GLN A 43 -21.01 -5.59 10.30
CA GLN A 43 -20.04 -5.03 11.23
C GLN A 43 -18.94 -6.03 11.64
N GLU A 44 -19.29 -7.31 11.81
CA GLU A 44 -18.35 -8.34 12.24
C GLU A 44 -17.39 -8.68 11.09
N THR A 45 -17.92 -8.92 9.89
CA THR A 45 -17.12 -9.20 8.70
C THR A 45 -16.20 -8.02 8.35
N ALA A 46 -16.67 -6.77 8.49
CA ALA A 46 -15.84 -5.58 8.28
C ALA A 46 -14.64 -5.52 9.25
N ILE A 47 -14.88 -5.86 10.53
CA ILE A 47 -13.82 -5.86 11.54
C ILE A 47 -12.79 -6.95 11.22
N MET A 48 -13.25 -8.15 10.89
CA MET A 48 -12.38 -9.31 10.70
C MET A 48 -11.61 -9.29 9.36
N THR A 49 -12.17 -8.70 8.30
CA THR A 49 -11.57 -8.71 6.95
C THR A 49 -10.89 -7.41 6.54
N GLN A 50 -11.14 -6.31 7.26
CA GLN A 50 -10.54 -5.00 6.97
C GLN A 50 -9.75 -4.49 8.18
N VAL A 51 -10.44 -4.19 9.29
CA VAL A 51 -9.84 -3.44 10.41
C VAL A 51 -8.71 -4.22 11.08
N LEU A 52 -8.97 -5.44 11.54
CA LEU A 52 -8.01 -6.24 12.29
C LEU A 52 -6.77 -6.62 11.45
N PRO A 53 -6.88 -6.98 10.16
CA PRO A 53 -5.73 -7.13 9.27
C PRO A 53 -4.82 -5.90 9.20
N PHE A 54 -5.37 -4.69 9.00
CA PHE A 54 -4.57 -3.47 8.97
C PHE A 54 -3.93 -3.15 10.32
N VAL A 55 -4.59 -3.48 11.44
CA VAL A 55 -3.99 -3.37 12.78
C VAL A 55 -2.79 -4.31 12.90
N LEU A 56 -2.92 -5.58 12.50
CA LEU A 56 -1.83 -6.55 12.57
C LEU A 56 -0.67 -6.17 11.65
N LEU A 57 -0.94 -5.73 10.42
CA LEU A 57 0.09 -5.24 9.51
C LEU A 57 0.80 -4.00 10.04
N THR A 58 0.06 -3.09 10.71
CA THR A 58 0.65 -1.91 11.37
C THR A 58 1.63 -2.32 12.45
N ILE A 59 1.24 -3.28 13.29
CA ILE A 59 2.10 -3.85 14.32
C ILE A 59 3.36 -4.45 13.68
N GLY A 60 3.21 -5.23 12.60
CA GLY A 60 4.33 -5.82 11.86
C GLY A 60 5.30 -4.76 11.32
N ALA A 61 4.79 -3.72 10.67
CA ALA A 61 5.61 -2.61 10.15
C ALA A 61 6.34 -1.85 11.28
N MET A 62 5.69 -1.61 12.42
CA MET A 62 6.31 -0.97 13.58
C MET A 62 7.44 -1.83 14.17
N PHE A 63 7.27 -3.16 14.23
CA PHE A 63 8.32 -4.07 14.66
C PHE A 63 9.56 -4.05 13.75
N GLY A 64 9.44 -3.60 12.50
CA GLY A 64 10.60 -3.37 11.63
C GLY A 64 11.43 -2.14 12.01
N SER A 65 10.87 -1.17 12.74
CA SER A 65 11.55 0.10 13.08
C SER A 65 12.00 0.18 14.55
N VAL A 66 11.24 -0.44 15.46
CA VAL A 66 11.50 -0.51 16.92
C VAL A 66 12.90 -1.05 17.29
N PRO A 67 13.44 -2.10 16.63
CA PRO A 67 14.78 -2.63 16.89
C PRO A 67 15.87 -1.57 16.90
N ARG A 68 15.91 -0.72 15.88
CA ARG A 68 16.91 0.34 15.80
C ARG A 68 16.77 1.30 16.96
N ILE A 69 15.53 1.69 17.29
CA ILE A 69 15.23 2.70 18.32
C ILE A 69 15.72 2.23 19.70
N ILE A 70 15.49 0.97 20.03
CA ILE A 70 15.85 0.42 21.35
C ILE A 70 17.35 0.11 21.41
N PHE A 71 17.90 -0.54 20.37
CA PHE A 71 19.24 -1.10 20.43
C PHE A 71 20.35 -0.16 19.94
N SER A 72 20.04 0.97 19.28
CA SER A 72 21.06 1.95 18.88
C SER A 72 21.83 2.53 20.07
N ASN A 73 21.21 2.56 21.25
CA ASN A 73 21.78 3.14 22.46
C ASN A 73 22.47 2.10 23.36
N LEU A 74 22.36 0.81 23.03
CA LEU A 74 22.81 -0.29 23.88
C LEU A 74 24.15 -0.91 23.42
N GLY A 75 24.78 -0.36 22.38
CA GLY A 75 26.08 -0.86 21.87
C GLY A 75 26.05 -2.29 21.30
N VAL A 76 24.85 -2.85 21.09
CA VAL A 76 24.68 -4.22 20.57
C VAL A 76 24.98 -4.24 19.07
N LYS A 77 25.70 -5.27 18.60
CA LYS A 77 26.01 -5.42 17.17
C LYS A 77 24.72 -5.60 16.36
N PRO A 78 24.55 -4.92 15.20
CA PRO A 78 23.32 -4.98 14.39
C PRO A 78 22.87 -6.40 13.98
N ALA A 79 23.82 -7.33 13.82
CA ALA A 79 23.53 -8.72 13.50
C ALA A 79 22.83 -9.48 14.64
N GLN A 80 23.21 -9.20 15.90
CA GLN A 80 22.59 -9.81 17.08
C GLN A 80 21.19 -9.26 17.30
N VAL A 81 20.99 -7.96 17.08
CA VAL A 81 19.67 -7.29 17.12
C VAL A 81 18.70 -7.92 16.11
N THR A 82 19.18 -8.22 14.89
CA THR A 82 18.38 -8.88 13.86
C THR A 82 17.98 -10.29 14.32
N LEU A 83 18.93 -11.12 14.79
CA LEU A 83 18.63 -12.48 15.22
C LEU A 83 17.65 -12.53 16.43
N LEU A 84 17.88 -11.68 17.44
CA LEU A 84 17.09 -11.67 18.68
C LEU A 84 15.64 -11.22 18.48
N ILE A 85 15.38 -10.39 17.47
CA ILE A 85 14.05 -9.81 17.24
C ILE A 85 13.27 -10.61 16.19
N TYR A 86 13.94 -11.14 15.16
CA TYR A 86 13.24 -11.89 14.12
C TYR A 86 12.89 -13.33 14.50
N SER A 87 13.65 -13.95 15.42
CA SER A 87 13.32 -15.31 15.86
C SER A 87 11.95 -15.38 16.57
N PRO A 88 11.61 -14.47 17.51
CA PRO A 88 10.26 -14.38 18.07
C PRO A 88 9.20 -13.93 17.05
N LEU A 89 9.54 -13.07 16.08
CA LEU A 89 8.59 -12.60 15.07
C LEU A 89 8.11 -13.73 14.16
N ILE A 90 8.94 -14.73 13.87
CA ILE A 90 8.52 -15.94 13.12
C ILE A 90 7.41 -16.68 13.87
N ILE A 91 7.49 -16.77 15.20
CA ILE A 91 6.42 -17.35 16.03
C ILE A 91 5.20 -16.42 16.03
N ALA A 92 5.42 -15.10 16.16
CA ALA A 92 4.35 -14.11 16.12
C ALA A 92 3.60 -14.08 14.78
N ALA A 93 4.21 -14.52 13.68
CA ALA A 93 3.58 -14.66 12.38
C ALA A 93 2.42 -15.67 12.36
N ALA A 94 2.38 -16.58 13.33
CA ALA A 94 1.25 -17.48 13.51
C ALA A 94 0.02 -16.76 14.10
N ILE A 95 0.19 -15.59 14.74
CA ILE A 95 -0.91 -14.87 15.40
C ILE A 95 -2.03 -14.51 14.41
N PRO A 96 -1.76 -13.92 13.23
CA PRO A 96 -2.82 -13.71 12.23
C PRO A 96 -3.58 -14.98 11.85
N GLN A 97 -2.90 -16.12 11.69
CA GLN A 97 -3.55 -17.40 11.44
C GLN A 97 -4.41 -17.85 12.63
N LEU A 98 -3.91 -17.70 13.86
CA LEU A 98 -4.61 -18.15 15.07
C LEU A 98 -5.83 -17.29 15.42
N ILE A 99 -5.83 -16.02 15.07
CA ILE A 99 -6.92 -15.07 15.37
C ILE A 99 -7.92 -14.98 14.20
N LEU A 100 -7.42 -14.91 12.96
CA LEU A 100 -8.23 -14.61 11.78
C LEU A 100 -8.35 -15.79 10.80
N GLY A 101 -7.59 -16.87 10.99
CA GLY A 101 -7.53 -17.97 10.02
C GLY A 101 -6.80 -17.62 8.72
N ASP A 102 -6.10 -16.47 8.67
CA ASP A 102 -5.44 -15.96 7.46
C ASP A 102 -3.91 -16.15 7.52
N THR A 103 -3.43 -17.17 6.80
CA THR A 103 -1.99 -17.49 6.73
C THR A 103 -1.23 -16.45 5.93
N LEU A 104 -1.85 -15.90 4.89
CA LEU A 104 -1.23 -14.87 4.05
C LEU A 104 -0.94 -13.63 4.87
N LEU A 105 -1.87 -13.22 5.74
CA LEU A 105 -1.66 -12.10 6.65
C LEU A 105 -0.46 -12.31 7.58
N GLY A 106 -0.22 -13.54 8.04
CA GLY A 106 1.00 -13.92 8.78
C GLY A 106 2.29 -13.74 7.98
N VAL A 107 2.27 -14.11 6.70
CA VAL A 107 3.40 -13.90 5.77
C VAL A 107 3.62 -12.42 5.50
N LEU A 108 2.56 -11.65 5.28
CA LEU A 108 2.64 -10.19 5.04
C LEU A 108 3.14 -9.46 6.29
N PHE A 109 2.72 -9.88 7.48
CA PHE A 109 3.24 -9.40 8.77
C PHE A 109 4.75 -9.56 8.86
N LEU A 110 5.27 -10.76 8.58
CA LEU A 110 6.72 -11.02 8.57
C LEU A 110 7.43 -10.23 7.50
N THR A 111 6.84 -10.15 6.31
CA THR A 111 7.39 -9.42 5.17
C THR A 111 7.56 -7.95 5.52
N LEU A 112 6.54 -7.32 6.11
CA LEU A 112 6.60 -5.95 6.64
C LEU A 112 7.69 -5.81 7.69
N ALA A 113 7.67 -6.65 8.73
CA ALA A 113 8.62 -6.54 9.82
C ALA A 113 10.07 -6.65 9.31
N LEU A 114 10.38 -7.65 8.48
CA LEU A 114 11.71 -7.88 7.93
C LEU A 114 12.12 -6.79 6.94
N GLY A 115 11.26 -6.49 5.97
CA GLY A 115 11.59 -5.56 4.90
C GLY A 115 11.77 -4.13 5.39
N VAL A 116 10.90 -3.65 6.29
CA VAL A 116 11.05 -2.33 6.92
C VAL A 116 12.39 -2.22 7.65
N HIS A 117 12.78 -3.22 8.45
CA HIS A 117 14.08 -3.23 9.12
C HIS A 117 15.26 -3.27 8.15
N MET A 118 15.16 -4.07 7.08
CA MET A 118 16.21 -4.15 6.06
C MET A 118 16.49 -2.81 5.39
N PHE A 119 15.45 -2.03 5.09
CA PHE A 119 15.59 -0.70 4.52
C PHE A 119 15.99 0.34 5.56
N ASP A 120 15.31 0.33 6.72
CA ASP A 120 15.56 1.28 7.78
C ASP A 120 17.02 1.19 8.23
N ARG A 121 17.53 -0.01 8.55
CA ARG A 121 18.91 -0.22 9.08
C ARG A 121 20.03 0.39 8.25
N VAL A 122 19.86 0.50 6.92
CA VAL A 122 20.86 1.08 6.01
C VAL A 122 20.62 2.56 5.68
N GLY A 123 19.58 3.17 6.27
CA GLY A 123 19.24 4.58 6.07
C GLY A 123 18.38 4.85 4.83
N ARG A 124 17.66 3.82 4.34
CA ARG A 124 16.74 3.89 3.21
C ARG A 124 15.29 4.05 3.72
N ASN A 125 15.06 5.13 4.45
CA ASN A 125 13.82 5.33 5.21
C ASN A 125 12.60 5.62 4.31
N ASP A 126 12.81 6.19 3.13
CA ASP A 126 11.76 6.45 2.15
C ASP A 126 11.35 5.14 1.48
N GLU A 127 12.30 4.27 1.13
CA GLU A 127 11.99 2.93 0.65
C GLU A 127 11.34 2.06 1.72
N ALA A 128 11.73 2.20 2.99
CA ALA A 128 11.03 1.55 4.09
C ALA A 128 9.55 1.98 4.16
N ASN A 129 9.29 3.29 3.96
CA ASN A 129 7.92 3.80 3.90
C ASN A 129 7.16 3.25 2.69
N LEU A 130 7.76 3.35 1.50
CA LEU A 130 7.14 2.84 0.27
C LEU A 130 6.86 1.34 0.34
N PHE A 131 7.74 0.57 0.99
CA PHE A 131 7.55 -0.85 1.21
C PHE A 131 6.33 -1.15 2.10
N ILE A 132 6.04 -0.32 3.11
CA ILE A 132 4.82 -0.42 3.90
C ILE A 132 3.59 -0.29 2.99
N TRP A 133 3.58 0.73 2.12
CA TRP A 133 2.49 0.94 1.16
C TRP A 133 2.34 -0.19 0.16
N ILE A 134 3.44 -0.76 -0.33
CA ILE A 134 3.42 -1.91 -1.24
C ILE A 134 2.77 -3.12 -0.56
N VAL A 135 3.21 -3.47 0.65
CA VAL A 135 2.75 -4.72 1.31
C VAL A 135 1.36 -4.58 1.92
N MET A 136 1.07 -3.45 2.58
CA MET A 136 -0.29 -3.18 3.06
C MET A 136 -1.25 -2.96 1.89
N GLY A 137 -0.81 -2.29 0.82
CA GLY A 137 -1.57 -2.08 -0.40
C GLY A 137 -1.88 -3.38 -1.13
N PHE A 138 -0.96 -4.35 -1.09
CA PHE A 138 -1.21 -5.71 -1.60
C PHE A 138 -2.39 -6.36 -0.87
N TYR A 139 -2.41 -6.28 0.47
CA TYR A 139 -3.55 -6.79 1.25
C TYR A 139 -4.84 -6.00 0.96
N ALA A 140 -4.75 -4.67 0.90
CA ALA A 140 -5.88 -3.80 0.59
C ALA A 140 -6.52 -4.18 -0.76
N ALA A 141 -5.70 -4.34 -1.79
CA ALA A 141 -6.12 -4.69 -3.14
C ALA A 141 -6.69 -6.11 -3.22
N LEU A 142 -6.10 -7.06 -2.48
CA LEU A 142 -6.62 -8.42 -2.40
C LEU A 142 -7.99 -8.46 -1.73
N SER A 143 -8.11 -7.80 -0.57
CA SER A 143 -9.34 -7.71 0.20
C SER A 143 -10.44 -7.00 -0.59
N PHE A 144 -10.07 -5.97 -1.35
CA PHE A 144 -10.96 -5.28 -2.26
C PHE A 144 -11.41 -6.18 -3.43
N ALA A 145 -10.48 -6.80 -4.15
CA ALA A 145 -10.80 -7.67 -5.28
C ALA A 145 -11.64 -8.88 -4.88
N ALA A 146 -11.40 -9.44 -3.68
CA ALA A 146 -12.15 -10.59 -3.17
C ALA A 146 -13.64 -10.30 -2.97
N VAL A 147 -14.02 -9.03 -2.82
CA VAL A 147 -15.42 -8.65 -2.53
C VAL A 147 -16.07 -7.87 -3.65
N ALA A 148 -15.31 -7.07 -4.39
CA ALA A 148 -15.84 -6.29 -5.50
C ALA A 148 -15.88 -7.04 -6.84
N ALA A 149 -15.16 -8.16 -6.96
CA ALA A 149 -15.17 -8.95 -8.19
C ALA A 149 -16.43 -9.83 -8.28
N PRO A 150 -16.92 -10.12 -9.50
CA PRO A 150 -17.76 -11.29 -9.73
C PRO A 150 -17.11 -12.53 -9.13
N SER A 151 -17.88 -13.26 -8.34
CA SER A 151 -17.45 -14.55 -7.83
C SER A 151 -17.18 -15.51 -8.99
N TRP A 152 -16.49 -16.60 -8.68
CA TRP A 152 -16.17 -17.61 -9.69
C TRP A 152 -17.38 -18.49 -10.03
N ASP A 153 -18.49 -18.33 -9.31
CA ASP A 153 -19.79 -18.95 -9.58
C ASP A 153 -20.79 -17.97 -10.22
N GLY A 154 -20.32 -16.89 -10.84
CA GLY A 154 -21.16 -15.95 -11.59
C GLY A 154 -22.04 -15.05 -10.73
N THR A 155 -21.85 -15.06 -9.41
CA THR A 155 -22.59 -14.22 -8.46
C THR A 155 -21.79 -12.97 -8.08
N GLN A 156 -22.42 -11.79 -8.11
CA GLN A 156 -21.81 -10.58 -7.58
C GLN A 156 -22.50 -10.13 -6.32
N PHE A 157 -21.74 -9.60 -5.37
CA PHE A 157 -22.29 -8.90 -4.24
C PHE A 157 -22.37 -7.40 -4.54
N VAL A 158 -23.58 -6.92 -4.83
CA VAL A 158 -23.84 -5.50 -5.14
C VAL A 158 -25.03 -5.01 -4.33
N ASN A 159 -24.86 -3.88 -3.64
CA ASN A 159 -25.88 -3.23 -2.82
C ASN A 159 -26.51 -4.14 -1.76
N GLY A 160 -25.70 -5.01 -1.13
CA GLY A 160 -26.17 -5.84 -0.02
C GLY A 160 -26.85 -7.15 -0.41
N ALA A 161 -26.84 -7.53 -1.69
CA ALA A 161 -27.43 -8.77 -2.18
C ALA A 161 -26.53 -9.48 -3.20
N TRP A 162 -26.60 -10.81 -3.20
CA TRP A 162 -25.99 -11.65 -4.23
C TRP A 162 -26.87 -11.63 -5.49
N LEU A 163 -26.28 -11.27 -6.63
CA LEU A 163 -26.88 -11.38 -7.96
C LEU A 163 -26.81 -12.85 -8.45
N PRO A 164 -27.76 -13.29 -9.30
CA PRO A 164 -27.82 -14.68 -9.78
C PRO A 164 -26.70 -15.03 -10.77
N ASP A 165 -26.36 -16.32 -10.82
CA ASP A 165 -25.33 -16.92 -11.69
C ASP A 165 -25.53 -16.62 -13.19
N LEU A 166 -24.44 -16.41 -13.91
CA LEU A 166 -24.41 -16.17 -15.36
C LEU A 166 -24.47 -17.52 -16.10
N THR A 167 -25.63 -17.85 -16.65
CA THR A 167 -25.96 -19.20 -17.14
C THR A 167 -25.43 -19.56 -18.53
N GLU A 168 -24.78 -18.65 -19.26
CA GLU A 168 -24.30 -18.91 -20.63
C GLU A 168 -22.76 -18.85 -20.76
N ASN A 169 -22.21 -19.85 -21.45
CA ASN A 169 -20.82 -19.95 -21.91
C ASN A 169 -19.73 -19.99 -20.80
N VAL A 170 -19.72 -21.09 -20.04
CA VAL A 170 -18.86 -21.36 -18.87
C VAL A 170 -17.40 -20.92 -19.02
N TRP A 171 -16.76 -21.16 -20.17
CA TRP A 171 -15.34 -20.83 -20.36
C TRP A 171 -15.08 -19.33 -20.61
N GLY A 172 -15.91 -18.68 -21.45
CA GLY A 172 -15.76 -17.24 -21.73
C GLY A 172 -16.10 -16.37 -20.51
N SER A 173 -17.14 -16.77 -19.76
CA SER A 173 -17.54 -16.08 -18.53
C SER A 173 -16.51 -16.25 -17.42
N MET A 174 -15.91 -17.44 -17.28
CA MET A 174 -14.82 -17.71 -16.33
C MET A 174 -13.57 -16.87 -16.62
N ASP A 175 -13.17 -16.73 -17.89
CA ASP A 175 -12.01 -15.93 -18.26
C ASP A 175 -12.26 -14.43 -18.01
N GLY A 176 -13.46 -13.92 -18.31
CA GLY A 176 -13.85 -12.56 -17.96
C GLY A 176 -13.89 -12.29 -16.44
N HIS A 177 -14.30 -13.26 -15.62
CA HIS A 177 -14.24 -13.13 -14.15
C HIS A 177 -12.81 -13.06 -13.62
N ARG A 178 -11.92 -13.89 -14.16
CA ARG A 178 -10.49 -13.85 -13.82
C ARG A 178 -9.87 -12.52 -14.21
N GLU A 179 -10.20 -12.02 -15.40
CA GLU A 179 -9.73 -10.71 -15.88
C GLU A 179 -10.24 -9.57 -15.00
N ALA A 180 -11.53 -9.54 -14.67
CA ALA A 180 -12.12 -8.55 -13.77
C ALA A 180 -11.51 -8.58 -12.36
N THR A 181 -11.31 -9.78 -11.80
CA THR A 181 -10.66 -9.96 -10.48
C THR A 181 -9.21 -9.48 -10.52
N ALA A 182 -8.46 -9.87 -11.55
CA ALA A 182 -7.07 -9.46 -11.73
C ALA A 182 -6.97 -7.94 -11.92
N PHE A 183 -7.89 -7.35 -12.70
CA PHE A 183 -7.99 -5.90 -12.86
C PHE A 183 -8.13 -5.20 -11.51
N LEU A 184 -9.13 -5.56 -10.69
CA LEU A 184 -9.37 -4.94 -9.39
C LEU A 184 -8.15 -5.06 -8.47
N PHE A 185 -7.51 -6.22 -8.45
CA PHE A 185 -6.31 -6.45 -7.65
C PHE A 185 -5.13 -5.59 -8.14
N PHE A 186 -4.75 -5.68 -9.42
CA PHE A 186 -3.57 -4.96 -9.92
C PHE A 186 -3.79 -3.45 -9.96
N ASN A 187 -4.99 -3.00 -10.30
CA ASN A 187 -5.34 -1.58 -10.32
C ASN A 187 -5.35 -1.00 -8.89
N GLY A 188 -6.03 -1.66 -7.95
CA GLY A 188 -6.04 -1.25 -6.54
C GLY A 188 -4.65 -1.26 -5.91
N TRP A 189 -3.81 -2.23 -6.27
CA TRP A 189 -2.43 -2.28 -5.78
C TRP A 189 -1.59 -1.13 -6.35
N MET A 190 -1.75 -0.81 -7.63
CA MET A 190 -1.10 0.36 -8.24
C MET A 190 -1.54 1.67 -7.60
N ILE A 191 -2.83 1.84 -7.29
CA ILE A 191 -3.35 2.99 -6.54
C ILE A 191 -2.62 3.11 -5.20
N ALA A 192 -2.56 2.03 -4.43
CA ALA A 192 -1.88 2.02 -3.13
C ALA A 192 -0.39 2.38 -3.24
N ILE A 193 0.32 1.84 -4.24
CA ILE A 193 1.74 2.14 -4.48
C ILE A 193 1.93 3.61 -4.83
N LEU A 194 1.14 4.15 -5.77
CA LEU A 194 1.26 5.53 -6.23
C LEU A 194 0.89 6.54 -5.14
N THR A 195 -0.16 6.26 -4.36
CA THR A 195 -0.47 7.01 -3.14
C THR A 195 0.70 6.95 -2.16
N GLY A 196 1.30 5.76 -1.97
CA GLY A 196 2.49 5.59 -1.15
C GLY A 196 3.69 6.42 -1.61
N VAL A 197 3.94 6.51 -2.92
CA VAL A 197 4.98 7.38 -3.47
C VAL A 197 4.68 8.85 -3.14
N LEU A 198 3.48 9.34 -3.42
CA LEU A 198 3.09 10.72 -3.16
C LEU A 198 3.15 11.08 -1.67
N VAL A 199 2.67 10.19 -0.79
CA VAL A 199 2.75 10.37 0.66
C VAL A 199 4.22 10.37 1.10
N THR A 200 5.05 9.44 0.62
CA THR A 200 6.49 9.38 0.95
C THR A 200 7.18 10.70 0.60
N LEU A 201 6.96 11.21 -0.61
CA LEU A 201 7.50 12.49 -1.06
C LEU A 201 6.96 13.66 -0.21
N GLY A 202 5.67 13.64 0.13
CA GLY A 202 5.01 14.69 0.90
C GLY A 202 5.42 14.76 2.37
N ILE A 203 5.71 13.63 3.01
CA ILE A 203 6.11 13.58 4.43
C ILE A 203 7.62 13.63 4.65
N ARG A 204 8.41 13.54 3.56
CA ARG A 204 9.87 13.59 3.57
C ARG A 204 10.38 14.82 4.34
N GLY A 205 11.28 14.59 5.30
CA GLY A 205 11.90 15.65 6.12
C GLY A 205 10.95 16.36 7.08
N ARG A 206 9.66 15.96 7.16
CA ARG A 206 8.67 16.51 8.09
C ARG A 206 8.39 15.53 9.22
N PHE A 207 7.93 14.33 8.85
CA PHE A 207 7.61 13.24 9.78
C PHE A 207 8.59 12.07 9.65
N ALA A 208 9.35 12.07 8.56
CA ALA A 208 10.27 11.03 8.19
C ALA A 208 11.69 11.56 8.04
N LYS A 209 12.68 10.94 8.69
CA LYS A 209 14.09 11.20 8.35
C LYS A 209 14.30 10.82 6.87
N PRO A 210 14.78 11.74 6.01
CA PRO A 210 15.01 11.42 4.60
C PRO A 210 16.05 10.31 4.44
N SER A 211 15.96 9.57 3.34
CA SER A 211 16.98 8.56 3.02
C SER A 211 18.30 9.19 2.65
N THR A 212 19.37 8.58 3.12
CA THR A 212 20.75 8.95 2.77
C THR A 212 21.33 8.07 1.66
N LYS A 213 20.59 7.03 1.24
CA LYS A 213 20.99 6.06 0.21
C LYS A 213 19.77 5.64 -0.62
N GLY A 214 20.03 5.02 -1.77
CA GLY A 214 19.00 4.41 -2.60
C GLY A 214 18.34 5.39 -3.57
N TRP A 215 17.12 5.10 -3.99
CA TRP A 215 16.46 5.82 -5.09
C TRP A 215 16.14 7.28 -4.76
N PHE A 216 15.94 7.57 -3.47
CA PHE A 216 15.57 8.90 -2.97
C PHE A 216 16.77 9.67 -2.39
N SER A 217 18.02 9.20 -2.57
CA SER A 217 19.20 9.83 -1.95
C SER A 217 19.50 11.22 -2.50
N ASN A 218 19.15 11.48 -3.76
CA ASN A 218 19.47 12.73 -4.45
C ASN A 218 18.37 13.79 -4.28
N LEU A 219 17.29 13.47 -3.58
CA LEU A 219 16.24 14.43 -3.27
C LEU A 219 16.63 15.27 -2.05
N PRO A 220 16.27 16.57 -2.03
CA PRO A 220 16.53 17.44 -0.89
C PRO A 220 15.84 16.91 0.37
N GLU A 221 16.30 17.35 1.54
CA GLU A 221 15.73 16.94 2.83
C GLU A 221 14.22 17.19 2.92
N LYS A 222 13.76 18.32 2.37
CA LYS A 222 12.34 18.64 2.20
C LYS A 222 12.07 18.99 0.75
N ILE A 223 10.94 18.55 0.23
CA ILE A 223 10.50 18.88 -1.12
C ILE A 223 9.51 20.06 -1.03
N ASN A 224 10.05 21.27 -1.13
CA ASN A 224 9.29 22.53 -1.07
C ASN A 224 9.54 23.44 -2.28
N ASP A 225 10.44 23.05 -3.18
CA ASP A 225 10.75 23.80 -4.38
C ASP A 225 9.75 23.46 -5.50
N LYS A 226 9.38 24.49 -6.27
CA LYS A 226 8.60 24.37 -7.50
C LYS A 226 9.27 23.47 -8.55
N ALA A 227 10.60 23.32 -8.48
CA ALA A 227 11.37 22.41 -9.33
C ALA A 227 10.89 20.95 -9.25
N PHE A 228 10.25 20.54 -8.15
CA PHE A 228 9.73 19.17 -7.99
C PHE A 228 8.23 19.02 -8.34
N ILE A 229 7.56 20.09 -8.76
CA ILE A 229 6.15 20.03 -9.21
C ILE A 229 5.97 18.98 -10.33
N PRO A 230 6.84 18.89 -11.35
CA PRO A 230 6.69 17.87 -12.40
C PRO A 230 6.68 16.43 -11.85
N LEU A 231 7.45 16.14 -10.80
CA LEU A 231 7.50 14.82 -10.16
C LEU A 231 6.17 14.47 -9.49
N PHE A 232 5.62 15.39 -8.69
CA PHE A 232 4.31 15.22 -8.06
C PHE A 232 3.19 15.14 -9.10
N ALA A 233 3.26 15.97 -10.14
CA ALA A 233 2.27 15.96 -11.22
C ALA A 233 2.28 14.64 -11.96
N ALA A 234 3.45 14.08 -12.30
CA ALA A 234 3.53 12.80 -13.00
C ALA A 234 2.93 11.64 -12.19
N PHE A 235 3.33 11.49 -10.92
CA PHE A 235 2.74 10.45 -10.06
C PHE A 235 1.25 10.72 -9.75
N GLY A 236 0.84 11.98 -9.63
CA GLY A 236 -0.54 12.39 -9.43
C GLY A 236 -1.43 12.07 -10.63
N VAL A 237 -0.98 12.37 -11.85
CA VAL A 237 -1.67 12.01 -13.10
C VAL A 237 -1.74 10.50 -13.26
N TRP A 238 -0.67 9.77 -12.93
CA TRP A 238 -0.68 8.32 -12.97
C TRP A 238 -1.69 7.73 -11.98
N LEU A 239 -1.71 8.23 -10.74
CA LEU A 239 -2.70 7.83 -9.74
C LEU A 239 -4.13 8.14 -10.23
N ALA A 240 -4.37 9.34 -10.75
CA ALA A 240 -5.67 9.74 -11.27
C ALA A 240 -6.14 8.84 -12.42
N ALA A 241 -5.24 8.41 -13.30
CA ALA A 241 -5.60 7.50 -14.39
C ALA A 241 -6.09 6.14 -13.85
N HIS A 242 -5.43 5.58 -12.83
CA HIS A 242 -5.88 4.34 -12.19
C HIS A 242 -7.22 4.51 -11.46
N LEU A 243 -7.44 5.64 -10.79
CA LEU A 243 -8.73 5.96 -10.15
C LEU A 243 -9.87 6.13 -11.17
N ILE A 244 -9.59 6.74 -12.33
CA ILE A 244 -10.58 6.89 -13.41
C ILE A 244 -10.91 5.54 -14.03
N SER A 245 -9.91 4.69 -14.25
CA SER A 245 -10.10 3.32 -14.76
C SER A 245 -10.94 2.49 -13.79
N GLU A 246 -10.71 2.61 -12.48
CA GLU A 246 -11.53 1.98 -11.45
C GLU A 246 -12.96 2.50 -11.45
N ALA A 247 -13.15 3.83 -11.50
CA ALA A 247 -14.48 4.43 -11.58
C ALA A 247 -15.24 3.98 -12.85
N SER A 248 -14.53 3.86 -13.98
CA SER A 248 -15.09 3.33 -15.23
C SER A 248 -15.55 1.88 -15.06
N PHE A 249 -14.77 1.03 -14.37
CA PHE A 249 -15.16 -0.34 -14.06
C PHE A 249 -16.47 -0.40 -13.26
N PHE A 250 -16.63 0.44 -12.24
CA PHE A 250 -17.86 0.46 -11.45
C PHE A 250 -19.05 1.14 -12.13
N SER A 251 -18.81 1.95 -13.17
CA SER A 251 -19.87 2.66 -13.90
C SER A 251 -20.68 1.78 -14.87
N VAL A 252 -20.20 0.59 -15.20
CA VAL A 252 -20.84 -0.35 -16.13
C VAL A 252 -21.47 -1.53 -15.41
N THR A 253 -22.36 -2.26 -16.10
CA THR A 253 -23.01 -3.46 -15.56
C THR A 253 -22.02 -4.61 -15.38
N GLU A 254 -22.38 -5.60 -14.56
CA GLU A 254 -21.60 -6.83 -14.38
C GLU A 254 -21.22 -7.49 -15.71
N VAL A 255 -22.20 -7.72 -16.58
CA VAL A 255 -21.98 -8.36 -17.89
C VAL A 255 -20.93 -7.60 -18.70
N GLN A 256 -20.98 -6.26 -18.63
CA GLN A 256 -20.04 -5.38 -19.30
C GLN A 256 -18.64 -5.37 -18.68
N ARG A 257 -18.51 -5.55 -17.36
CA ARG A 257 -17.21 -5.72 -16.69
C ARG A 257 -16.53 -6.99 -17.15
N VAL A 258 -17.30 -8.08 -17.25
CA VAL A 258 -16.83 -9.41 -17.64
C VAL A 258 -16.51 -9.47 -19.13
N SER A 259 -17.22 -8.71 -19.97
CA SER A 259 -16.93 -8.61 -21.41
C SER A 259 -15.76 -7.67 -21.75
N GLY A 260 -15.25 -6.90 -20.79
CA GLY A 260 -14.13 -5.97 -21.00
C GLY A 260 -14.54 -4.59 -21.54
N ASP A 261 -15.80 -4.18 -21.37
CA ASP A 261 -16.32 -2.89 -21.87
C ASP A 261 -15.87 -1.68 -21.03
N SER A 262 -15.13 -1.91 -19.94
CA SER A 262 -14.57 -0.87 -19.07
C SER A 262 -13.10 -0.55 -19.40
N LEU A 263 -12.60 0.61 -18.96
CA LEU A 263 -11.18 0.93 -19.09
C LEU A 263 -10.31 -0.03 -18.26
N GLY A 264 -9.64 -0.96 -18.92
CA GLY A 264 -8.70 -1.89 -18.28
C GLY A 264 -7.38 -1.24 -17.81
N VAL A 265 -6.58 -2.02 -17.09
CA VAL A 265 -5.37 -1.56 -16.35
C VAL A 265 -4.24 -1.01 -17.24
N TRP A 266 -4.21 -1.39 -18.52
CA TRP A 266 -3.15 -1.01 -19.44
C TRP A 266 -3.14 0.48 -19.79
N TRP A 267 -4.32 1.11 -19.92
CA TRP A 267 -4.42 2.53 -20.24
C TRP A 267 -3.83 3.42 -19.14
N PRO A 268 -4.16 3.24 -17.85
CA PRO A 268 -3.47 3.90 -16.75
C PRO A 268 -1.96 3.63 -16.73
N LEU A 269 -1.54 2.38 -16.98
CA LEU A 269 -0.13 2.01 -16.96
C LEU A 269 0.68 2.83 -17.99
N PHE A 270 0.22 2.88 -19.25
CA PHE A 270 0.91 3.64 -20.29
C PHE A 270 0.85 5.15 -20.04
N THR A 271 -0.26 5.65 -19.51
CA THR A 271 -0.38 7.06 -19.08
C THR A 271 0.71 7.41 -18.07
N GLY A 272 0.95 6.53 -17.09
CA GLY A 272 2.02 6.68 -16.11
C GLY A 272 3.42 6.73 -16.70
N ILE A 273 3.74 5.82 -17.62
CA ILE A 273 5.03 5.79 -18.32
C ILE A 273 5.26 7.11 -19.07
N ILE A 274 4.26 7.60 -19.80
CA ILE A 274 4.35 8.86 -20.55
C ILE A 274 4.50 10.05 -19.59
N ALA A 275 3.74 10.05 -18.47
CA ALA A 275 3.82 11.10 -17.46
C ALA A 275 5.22 11.18 -16.83
N LEU A 276 5.84 10.04 -16.51
CA LEU A 276 7.21 9.99 -15.99
C LEU A 276 8.25 10.46 -17.01
N LEU A 277 8.13 10.05 -18.28
CA LEU A 277 9.01 10.52 -19.34
C LEU A 277 8.90 12.05 -19.51
N THR A 278 7.70 12.59 -19.41
CA THR A 278 7.45 14.03 -19.50
C THR A 278 8.07 14.77 -18.33
N ALA A 279 7.87 14.28 -17.09
CA ALA A 279 8.49 14.87 -15.91
C ALA A 279 10.02 14.79 -15.94
N TYR A 280 10.59 13.69 -16.43
CA TYR A 280 12.03 13.55 -16.63
C TYR A 280 12.56 14.62 -17.60
N ARG A 281 11.90 14.83 -18.74
CA ARG A 281 12.27 15.89 -19.69
C ARG A 281 12.15 17.29 -19.11
N CYS A 282 11.10 17.55 -18.32
CA CYS A 282 10.97 18.83 -17.61
C CYS A 282 12.10 19.04 -16.62
N ALA A 283 12.51 18.01 -15.89
CA ALA A 283 13.62 18.11 -14.93
C ALA A 283 14.96 18.39 -15.63
N GLU A 284 15.26 17.73 -16.74
CA GLU A 284 16.47 17.98 -17.54
C GLU A 284 16.49 19.42 -18.11
N ASN A 285 15.37 19.89 -18.66
CA ASN A 285 15.26 21.24 -19.24
C ASN A 285 15.27 22.37 -18.20
N MET A 286 14.94 22.08 -16.92
CA MET A 286 15.04 23.04 -15.82
C MET A 286 16.46 23.12 -15.22
N LEU A 287 17.34 22.16 -15.56
CA LEU A 287 18.74 22.13 -15.15
C LEU A 287 19.69 22.78 -16.17
N THR A 288 19.18 23.16 -17.35
CA THR A 288 19.85 23.97 -18.38
C THR A 288 19.45 25.42 -18.31
#